data_AF-A0A8T2T860-F1
#
_entry.id   AF-A0A8T2T860-F1
#
_cell.length_a   1.000
_cell.length_b   1.000
_cell.length_c   1.000
_cell.angle_alpha   90.00
_cell.angle_beta   90.00
_cell.angle_gamma   90.00
#
_symmetry.space_group_name_H-M   'P 1'
#
loop_
_entity.id
_entity.type
_entity.pdbx_description
1 polymer ?
#
loop_
_entity_poly.entity_id
_entity_poly.type
_entity_poly.pdbx_seq_one_letter_code
_entity_poly.pdbx_strand_id
1 'polypeptide(L)'
;MQHPDGRVRAALDGALKEAEKKQERKPFVWAINLQVPSKENHSLIFYYVTYEQPQKDSLLQRFLDGSNSFRNSRFKLLANVVQGPWVVKTAVGERAVCLLGKAVTCTYTRTDHFMEIDVDIGASIMANAIVHLAFGYVTSLIVDLAFVIEGQVQNELPEKILGTIRFANLDPAAASILDVPLSSRDKMRPNKLWRSFSNLLHGGHNESVANVEEDERSHEVEDFVHSH
;
A
#
# COMPACT_ATOMS: atom_id res chain seq x y z
N MET A 1 4.16 7.57 -14.29
CA MET A 1 5.37 8.22 -14.92
C MET A 1 5.14 9.58 -15.61
N GLN A 2 3.92 10.11 -15.65
CA GLN A 2 3.59 11.35 -16.40
C GLN A 2 4.13 12.62 -15.73
N HIS A 3 4.46 12.57 -14.44
CA HIS A 3 5.07 13.69 -13.73
C HIS A 3 6.58 13.73 -13.99
N PRO A 4 7.12 14.79 -14.63
CA PRO A 4 8.55 14.88 -14.96
C PRO A 4 9.46 14.86 -13.72
N ASP A 5 8.97 15.34 -12.57
CA ASP A 5 9.73 15.34 -11.29
C ASP A 5 9.40 14.15 -10.37
N GLY A 6 8.77 13.09 -10.89
CA GLY A 6 8.42 11.92 -10.08
C GLY A 6 9.66 11.24 -9.49
N ARG A 7 9.64 10.95 -8.18
CA ARG A 7 10.81 10.40 -7.45
C ARG A 7 11.36 9.12 -8.09
N VAL A 8 10.47 8.23 -8.54
CA VAL A 8 10.84 6.96 -9.17
C VAL A 8 11.47 7.19 -10.55
N ARG A 9 10.97 8.15 -11.31
CA ARG A 9 11.56 8.52 -12.60
C ARG A 9 12.97 9.06 -12.41
N ALA A 10 13.15 10.00 -11.49
CA ALA A 10 14.48 10.53 -11.18
C ALA A 10 15.46 9.44 -10.72
N ALA A 11 15.01 8.50 -9.88
CA ALA A 11 15.81 7.37 -9.44
C ALA A 11 16.19 6.42 -10.59
N LEU A 12 15.23 6.10 -11.48
CA LEU A 12 15.48 5.27 -12.65
C LEU A 12 16.45 5.94 -13.62
N ASP A 13 16.27 7.22 -13.92
CA ASP A 13 17.16 7.97 -14.80
C ASP A 13 18.60 8.00 -14.26
N GLY A 14 18.76 8.17 -12.94
CA GLY A 14 20.05 8.06 -12.28
C GLY A 14 20.67 6.67 -12.42
N ALA A 15 19.88 5.61 -12.19
CA ALA A 15 20.34 4.23 -12.31
C ALA A 15 20.73 3.86 -13.75
N LEU A 16 20.01 4.38 -14.75
CA LEU A 16 20.31 4.15 -16.17
C LEU A 16 21.63 4.81 -16.57
N LYS A 17 21.90 6.05 -16.12
CA LYS A 17 23.16 6.76 -16.37
C LYS A 17 24.36 6.05 -15.76
N GLU A 18 24.21 5.58 -14.51
CA GLU A 18 25.28 4.84 -13.83
C GLU A 18 25.56 3.49 -14.49
N ALA A 19 24.52 2.75 -14.88
CA ALA A 19 24.68 1.49 -15.60
C ALA A 19 25.39 1.70 -16.95
N GLU A 20 25.05 2.76 -17.68
CA GLU A 20 25.70 3.11 -18.94
C GLU A 20 27.19 3.45 -18.75
N LYS A 21 27.52 4.28 -17.76
CA LYS A 21 28.90 4.64 -17.42
C LYS A 21 29.75 3.42 -17.07
N LYS A 22 29.17 2.44 -16.38
CA LYS A 22 29.84 1.22 -15.94
C LYS A 22 29.76 0.07 -16.95
N GLN A 23 29.07 0.26 -18.08
CA GLN A 23 28.76 -0.79 -19.07
C GLN A 23 28.06 -2.01 -18.45
N GLU A 24 27.18 -1.76 -17.48
CA GLU A 24 26.37 -2.76 -16.78
C GLU A 24 24.98 -2.91 -17.41
N ARG A 25 24.24 -3.93 -16.98
CA ARG A 25 22.84 -4.13 -17.42
C ARG A 25 21.96 -3.00 -16.88
N LYS A 26 21.18 -2.40 -17.77
CA LYS A 26 20.20 -1.37 -17.42
C LYS A 26 19.02 -2.00 -16.65
N PRO A 27 18.58 -1.43 -15.53
CA PRO A 27 17.40 -1.91 -14.82
C PRO A 27 16.13 -1.74 -15.65
N PHE A 28 15.16 -2.58 -15.38
CA PHE A 28 13.78 -2.45 -15.81
C PHE A 28 12.88 -2.46 -14.57
N VAL A 29 11.96 -1.50 -14.48
CA VAL A 29 11.08 -1.32 -13.32
C VAL A 29 9.64 -1.66 -13.70
N TRP A 30 9.03 -2.54 -12.92
CA TRP A 30 7.60 -2.77 -12.92
C TRP A 30 6.96 -1.97 -11.79
N ALA A 31 5.97 -1.16 -12.11
CA ALA A 31 5.11 -0.50 -11.14
C ALA A 31 3.71 -1.10 -11.25
N ILE A 32 3.15 -1.56 -10.13
CA ILE A 32 1.77 -2.03 -10.07
C ILE A 32 1.05 -1.17 -9.06
N ASN A 33 0.06 -0.41 -9.53
CA ASN A 33 -0.71 0.53 -8.73
C ASN A 33 -2.14 0.00 -8.57
N LEU A 34 -2.45 -0.49 -7.38
CA LEU A 34 -3.82 -0.83 -7.02
C LEU A 34 -4.51 0.42 -6.49
N GLN A 35 -5.45 0.96 -7.28
CA GLN A 35 -6.26 2.10 -6.87
C GLN A 35 -7.40 1.57 -6.02
N VAL A 36 -7.38 1.89 -4.72
CA VAL A 36 -8.27 1.37 -3.69
C VAL A 36 -9.32 2.43 -3.36
N PRO A 37 -10.57 2.26 -3.82
CA PRO A 37 -11.65 3.15 -3.45
C PRO A 37 -11.88 3.09 -1.95
N SER A 38 -11.92 4.25 -1.32
CA SER A 38 -12.21 4.43 0.10
C SER A 38 -12.72 5.84 0.31
N LYS A 39 -13.02 6.24 1.55
CA LYS A 39 -13.46 7.61 1.83
C LYS A 39 -12.47 8.67 1.31
N GLU A 40 -11.18 8.39 1.41
CA GLU A 40 -10.10 9.31 1.00
C GLU A 40 -9.40 8.89 -0.30
N ASN A 41 -9.75 7.70 -0.84
CA ASN A 41 -9.06 6.99 -1.92
C ASN A 41 -7.57 6.74 -1.63
N HIS A 42 -7.14 5.49 -1.78
CA HIS A 42 -5.76 5.10 -1.53
C HIS A 42 -5.16 4.46 -2.77
N SER A 43 -3.82 4.45 -2.83
CA SER A 43 -3.08 3.71 -3.84
C SER A 43 -2.07 2.82 -3.14
N LEU A 44 -2.11 1.52 -3.46
CA LEU A 44 -1.07 0.58 -3.07
C LEU A 44 -0.15 0.38 -4.27
N ILE A 45 1.05 0.95 -4.19
CA ILE A 45 1.99 0.97 -5.31
C ILE A 45 3.19 0.08 -4.99
N PHE A 46 3.42 -0.90 -5.86
CA PHE A 46 4.50 -1.86 -5.73
C PHE A 46 5.51 -1.66 -6.85
N TYR A 47 6.77 -1.48 -6.50
CA TYR A 47 7.87 -1.37 -7.45
C TYR A 47 8.74 -2.63 -7.40
N TYR A 48 8.88 -3.30 -8.54
CA TYR A 48 9.77 -4.45 -8.71
C TYR A 48 10.83 -4.12 -9.74
N VAL A 49 12.09 -4.40 -9.42
CA VAL A 49 13.22 -4.12 -10.31
C VAL A 49 13.79 -5.45 -10.82
N THR A 50 14.01 -5.53 -12.12
CA THR A 50 14.75 -6.62 -12.76
C THR A 50 15.88 -6.07 -13.61
N TYR A 51 16.96 -6.82 -13.72
CA TYR A 51 18.08 -6.53 -14.63
C TYR A 51 18.14 -7.54 -15.79
N GLU A 52 17.27 -8.54 -15.74
CA GLU A 52 17.17 -9.56 -16.78
C GLU A 52 16.29 -9.05 -17.90
N GLN A 53 16.86 -9.06 -19.11
CA GLN A 53 16.10 -8.78 -20.32
C GLN A 53 15.19 -9.97 -20.62
N PRO A 54 13.92 -9.73 -20.98
CA PRO A 54 13.05 -10.82 -21.39
C PRO A 54 13.65 -11.54 -22.59
N GLN A 55 13.53 -12.86 -22.61
CA GLN A 55 13.96 -13.65 -23.76
C GLN A 55 13.09 -13.29 -24.97
N LYS A 56 13.71 -13.24 -26.15
CA LYS A 56 13.00 -12.99 -27.42
C LYS A 56 11.84 -13.98 -27.57
N ASP A 57 10.68 -13.46 -28.01
CA ASP A 57 9.43 -14.22 -28.24
C ASP A 57 8.81 -14.89 -26.97
N SER A 58 9.40 -14.67 -25.80
CA SER A 58 8.86 -15.16 -24.52
C SER A 58 7.50 -14.54 -24.20
N LEU A 59 6.74 -15.20 -23.32
CA LEU A 59 5.47 -14.66 -22.82
C LEU A 59 5.65 -13.25 -22.21
N LEU A 60 6.75 -13.01 -21.50
CA LEU A 60 7.06 -11.72 -20.89
C LEU A 60 7.33 -10.65 -21.96
N GLN A 61 8.13 -10.96 -22.99
CA GLN A 61 8.38 -10.03 -24.11
C GLN A 61 7.07 -9.71 -24.84
N ARG A 62 6.27 -10.73 -25.17
CA ARG A 62 4.97 -10.55 -25.82
C ARG A 62 3.99 -9.74 -24.96
N PHE A 63 4.04 -9.87 -23.63
CA PHE A 63 3.23 -9.06 -22.74
C PHE A 63 3.68 -7.58 -22.74
N LEU A 64 4.99 -7.33 -22.70
CA LEU A 64 5.56 -5.99 -22.75
C LEU A 64 5.24 -5.26 -24.06
N ASP A 65 5.37 -5.95 -25.20
CA ASP A 65 5.21 -5.36 -26.53
C ASP A 65 3.78 -5.51 -27.10
N GLY A 66 2.93 -6.30 -26.44
CA GLY A 66 1.60 -6.65 -26.92
C GLY A 66 0.57 -5.53 -26.86
N SER A 67 -0.66 -5.84 -27.27
CA SER A 67 -1.79 -4.93 -27.13
C SER A 67 -2.36 -4.94 -25.70
N ASN A 68 -3.13 -3.92 -25.33
CA ASN A 68 -3.84 -3.92 -24.05
C ASN A 68 -4.81 -5.09 -23.94
N SER A 69 -5.44 -5.53 -25.03
CA SER A 69 -6.28 -6.73 -25.05
C SER A 69 -5.48 -7.98 -24.68
N PHE A 70 -4.28 -8.13 -25.25
CA PHE A 70 -3.38 -9.23 -24.87
C PHE A 70 -3.00 -9.12 -23.39
N ARG A 71 -2.53 -7.97 -22.91
CA ARG A 71 -2.19 -7.78 -21.49
C ARG A 71 -3.36 -8.10 -20.56
N ASN A 72 -4.56 -7.60 -20.89
CA ASN A 72 -5.78 -7.84 -20.13
C ASN A 72 -6.17 -9.31 -20.08
N SER A 73 -5.89 -10.05 -21.17
CA SER A 73 -6.16 -11.48 -21.22
C SER A 73 -5.19 -12.32 -20.39
N ARG A 74 -4.09 -11.73 -19.89
CA ARG A 74 -2.97 -12.43 -19.25
C ARG A 74 -2.67 -11.96 -17.83
N PHE A 75 -2.96 -10.72 -17.48
CA PHE A 75 -2.61 -10.17 -16.17
C PHE A 75 -3.52 -10.76 -15.07
N LYS A 76 -2.89 -11.48 -14.15
CA LYS A 76 -3.53 -12.27 -13.11
C LYS A 76 -3.03 -11.87 -11.72
N LEU A 77 -3.93 -11.92 -10.74
CA LEU A 77 -3.64 -11.76 -9.32
C LEU A 77 -3.93 -13.08 -8.60
N LEU A 78 -2.99 -13.49 -7.76
CA LEU A 78 -3.21 -14.47 -6.72
C LEU A 78 -3.27 -13.71 -5.39
N ALA A 79 -4.26 -14.02 -4.56
CA ALA A 79 -4.47 -13.41 -3.26
C ALA A 79 -4.69 -14.49 -2.20
N ASN A 80 -4.06 -14.34 -1.05
CA ASN A 80 -4.21 -15.24 0.08
C ASN A 80 -4.32 -14.44 1.39
N VAL A 81 -5.46 -14.55 2.07
CA VAL A 81 -5.68 -13.92 3.37
C VAL A 81 -5.14 -14.84 4.47
N VAL A 82 -3.88 -14.63 4.83
CA VAL A 82 -3.17 -15.38 5.87
C VAL A 82 -3.86 -15.21 7.21
N GLN A 83 -4.10 -13.96 7.61
CA GLN A 83 -4.75 -13.59 8.86
C GLN A 83 -5.86 -12.58 8.60
N GLY A 84 -7.00 -12.78 9.26
CA GLY A 84 -8.15 -11.90 9.15
C GLY A 84 -9.46 -12.58 9.58
N PRO A 85 -10.53 -11.81 9.75
CA PRO A 85 -11.86 -12.34 10.03
C PRO A 85 -12.32 -13.33 8.95
N TRP A 86 -13.08 -14.35 9.35
CA TRP A 86 -13.55 -15.39 8.43
C TRP A 86 -14.34 -14.81 7.25
N VAL A 87 -15.13 -13.75 7.48
CA VAL A 87 -15.91 -13.07 6.43
C VAL A 87 -15.02 -12.49 5.33
N VAL A 88 -13.84 -11.95 5.68
CA VAL A 88 -12.86 -11.44 4.71
C VAL A 88 -12.20 -12.61 3.97
N LYS A 89 -11.85 -13.67 4.71
CA LYS A 89 -11.25 -14.89 4.12
C LYS A 89 -12.19 -15.52 3.09
N THR A 90 -13.48 -15.60 3.38
CA THR A 90 -14.48 -16.13 2.44
C THR A 90 -14.63 -15.23 1.22
N ALA A 91 -14.81 -13.92 1.41
CA ALA A 91 -15.00 -12.98 0.31
C ALA A 91 -13.81 -12.92 -0.65
N VAL A 92 -12.58 -12.92 -0.12
CA VAL A 92 -11.36 -12.96 -0.95
C VAL A 92 -11.12 -14.37 -1.49
N GLY A 93 -11.38 -15.41 -0.70
CA GLY A 93 -11.11 -16.81 -1.03
C GLY A 93 -11.86 -17.30 -2.28
N GLU A 94 -13.13 -16.91 -2.44
CA GLU A 94 -13.90 -17.20 -3.67
C GLU A 94 -13.26 -16.62 -4.93
N ARG A 95 -12.43 -15.58 -4.78
CA ARG A 95 -11.75 -14.85 -5.87
C ARG A 95 -10.24 -14.80 -5.67
N ALA A 96 -9.67 -15.78 -4.96
CA ALA A 96 -8.25 -15.84 -4.64
C ALA A 96 -7.36 -15.89 -5.88
N VAL A 97 -7.88 -16.34 -7.01
CA VAL A 97 -7.21 -16.30 -8.32
C VAL A 97 -8.10 -15.53 -9.29
N CYS A 98 -7.58 -14.44 -9.84
CA CYS A 98 -8.38 -13.52 -10.67
C CYS A 98 -7.56 -12.99 -11.85
N LEU A 99 -8.09 -13.15 -13.08
CA LEU A 99 -7.59 -12.42 -14.25
C LEU A 99 -7.98 -10.94 -14.12
N LEU A 100 -7.17 -10.16 -13.39
CA LEU A 100 -7.41 -8.74 -13.12
C LEU A 100 -7.73 -7.96 -14.38
N GLY A 101 -6.97 -8.19 -15.45
CA GLY A 101 -7.15 -7.49 -16.72
C GLY A 101 -8.52 -7.69 -17.37
N LYS A 102 -9.29 -8.70 -16.95
CA LYS A 102 -10.69 -8.90 -17.36
C LYS A 102 -11.70 -8.48 -16.30
N ALA A 103 -11.32 -8.52 -15.02
CA ALA A 103 -12.22 -8.30 -13.89
C ALA A 103 -12.38 -6.81 -13.52
N VAL A 104 -11.37 -6.01 -13.80
CA VAL A 104 -11.29 -4.57 -13.49
C VAL A 104 -10.60 -3.82 -14.63
N THR A 105 -10.77 -2.50 -14.68
CA THR A 105 -10.08 -1.68 -15.68
C THR A 105 -8.59 -1.61 -15.37
N CYS A 106 -7.76 -1.98 -16.35
CA CYS A 106 -6.31 -1.88 -16.25
C CYS A 106 -5.77 -0.92 -17.33
N THR A 107 -4.96 0.05 -16.93
CA THR A 107 -4.24 0.96 -17.83
C THR A 107 -2.74 0.67 -17.78
N TYR A 108 -2.09 0.71 -18.94
CA TYR A 108 -0.68 0.33 -19.09
C TYR A 108 0.14 1.50 -19.62
N THR A 109 1.22 1.84 -18.92
CA THR A 109 2.20 2.84 -19.35
C THR A 109 3.55 2.16 -19.54
N ARG A 110 4.03 2.09 -20.79
CA ARG A 110 5.29 1.41 -21.15
C ARG A 110 6.31 2.39 -21.72
N THR A 111 7.54 2.32 -21.20
CA THR A 111 8.77 2.93 -21.76
C THR A 111 9.90 1.90 -21.73
N ASP A 112 11.02 2.14 -22.38
CA ASP A 112 12.09 1.14 -22.60
C ASP A 112 12.56 0.41 -21.33
N HIS A 113 12.54 1.10 -20.18
CA HIS A 113 13.02 0.58 -18.91
C HIS A 113 11.94 0.59 -17.81
N PHE A 114 10.67 0.75 -18.17
CA PHE A 114 9.59 0.86 -17.19
C PHE A 114 8.24 0.39 -17.74
N MET A 115 7.51 -0.38 -16.95
CA MET A 115 6.10 -0.72 -17.17
C MET A 115 5.30 -0.40 -15.92
N GLU A 116 4.24 0.40 -16.06
CA GLU A 116 3.27 0.67 -15.01
C GLU A 116 1.91 0.08 -15.39
N ILE A 117 1.30 -0.63 -14.44
CA ILE A 117 -0.05 -1.20 -14.56
C ILE A 117 -0.90 -0.54 -13.47
N ASP A 118 -1.78 0.36 -13.89
CA ASP A 118 -2.79 0.96 -13.03
C ASP A 118 -4.03 0.07 -13.02
N VAL A 119 -4.44 -0.38 -11.84
CA VAL A 119 -5.57 -1.27 -11.63
C VAL A 119 -6.66 -0.49 -10.90
N ASP A 120 -7.69 -0.08 -11.63
CA ASP A 120 -8.85 0.63 -11.09
C ASP A 120 -9.87 -0.37 -10.54
N ILE A 121 -9.81 -0.61 -9.24
CA ILE A 121 -10.72 -1.51 -8.53
C ILE A 121 -12.14 -0.92 -8.47
N GLY A 122 -12.26 0.42 -8.45
CA GLY A 122 -13.54 1.12 -8.40
C GLY A 122 -14.42 0.90 -9.63
N ALA A 123 -13.81 0.56 -10.76
CA ALA A 123 -14.52 0.23 -12.00
C ALA A 123 -15.35 -1.06 -11.93
N SER A 124 -15.21 -1.89 -10.87
CA SER A 124 -15.96 -3.13 -10.71
C SER A 124 -16.72 -3.15 -9.39
N ILE A 125 -18.05 -3.29 -9.48
CA ILE A 125 -18.93 -3.37 -8.30
C ILE A 125 -18.48 -4.48 -7.35
N MET A 126 -18.17 -5.66 -7.90
CA MET A 126 -17.77 -6.82 -7.10
C MET A 126 -16.39 -6.61 -6.46
N ALA A 127 -15.40 -6.15 -7.23
CA ALA A 127 -14.06 -5.94 -6.70
C ALA A 127 -14.05 -4.85 -5.62
N ASN A 128 -14.79 -3.75 -5.86
CA ASN A 128 -14.96 -2.68 -4.91
C ASN A 128 -15.63 -3.18 -3.62
N ALA A 129 -16.66 -4.03 -3.70
CA ALA A 129 -17.31 -4.60 -2.52
C ALA A 129 -16.35 -5.46 -1.67
N ILE A 130 -15.57 -6.34 -2.30
CA ILE A 130 -14.58 -7.18 -1.61
C ILE A 130 -13.51 -6.31 -0.95
N VAL A 131 -12.99 -5.32 -1.67
CA VAL A 131 -11.94 -4.44 -1.16
C VAL A 131 -12.45 -3.54 -0.05
N HIS A 132 -13.67 -3.00 -0.14
CA HIS A 132 -14.26 -2.20 0.93
C HIS A 132 -14.43 -3.02 2.21
N LEU A 133 -14.89 -4.26 2.09
CA LEU A 133 -14.96 -5.20 3.21
C LEU A 133 -13.57 -5.45 3.82
N ALA A 134 -12.57 -5.78 3.01
CA ALA A 134 -11.21 -6.03 3.48
C ALA A 134 -10.59 -4.77 4.12
N PHE A 135 -10.84 -3.59 3.54
CA PHE A 135 -10.32 -2.32 4.02
C PHE A 135 -10.82 -2.00 5.43
N GLY A 136 -12.06 -2.37 5.76
CA GLY A 136 -12.62 -2.24 7.11
C GLY A 136 -11.84 -3.00 8.20
N TYR A 137 -11.03 -3.98 7.82
CA TYR A 137 -10.23 -4.80 8.74
C TYR A 137 -8.72 -4.63 8.54
N VAL A 138 -8.27 -3.74 7.66
CA VAL A 138 -6.91 -3.71 7.10
C VAL A 138 -5.78 -3.62 8.15
N THR A 139 -6.05 -2.99 9.30
CA THR A 139 -5.13 -2.88 10.45
C THR A 139 -4.91 -4.20 11.20
N SER A 140 -5.67 -5.24 10.88
CA SER A 140 -5.59 -6.58 11.47
C SER A 140 -5.48 -7.70 10.42
N LEU A 141 -5.37 -7.34 9.14
CA LEU A 141 -5.22 -8.28 8.03
C LEU A 141 -3.76 -8.55 7.72
N ILE A 142 -3.46 -9.81 7.40
CA ILE A 142 -2.24 -10.20 6.71
C ILE A 142 -2.64 -10.84 5.40
N VAL A 143 -2.19 -10.26 4.30
CA VAL A 143 -2.54 -10.69 2.94
C VAL A 143 -1.27 -10.86 2.11
N ASP A 144 -1.18 -11.98 1.42
CA ASP A 144 -0.21 -12.21 0.35
C ASP A 144 -0.85 -11.92 -0.99
N LEU A 145 -0.15 -11.18 -1.83
CA LEU A 145 -0.50 -10.97 -3.23
C LEU A 145 0.65 -11.44 -4.13
N ALA A 146 0.31 -12.05 -5.26
CA ALA A 146 1.25 -12.31 -6.35
C ALA A 146 0.67 -11.83 -7.67
N PHE A 147 1.42 -11.01 -8.39
CA PHE A 147 1.08 -10.54 -9.71
C PHE A 147 1.73 -11.43 -10.76
N VAL A 148 0.93 -11.95 -11.69
CA VAL A 148 1.33 -13.04 -12.58
C VAL A 148 0.90 -12.74 -14.01
N ILE A 149 1.73 -13.11 -14.98
CA ILE A 149 1.35 -13.22 -16.38
C ILE A 149 0.98 -14.68 -16.65
N GLU A 150 -0.31 -14.91 -16.91
CA GLU A 150 -0.89 -16.22 -17.15
C GLU A 150 -0.41 -16.83 -18.48
N GLY A 151 0.19 -18.02 -18.40
CA GLY A 151 0.38 -18.89 -19.55
C GLY A 151 -0.91 -19.64 -19.86
N GLN A 152 -1.36 -19.60 -21.11
CA GLN A 152 -2.63 -20.21 -21.55
C GLN A 152 -2.41 -21.40 -22.48
N VAL A 153 -1.16 -21.64 -22.89
CA VAL A 153 -0.75 -22.80 -23.69
C VAL A 153 0.48 -23.46 -23.07
N GLN A 154 0.71 -24.73 -23.40
CA GLN A 154 1.70 -25.57 -22.72
C GLN A 154 3.14 -25.00 -22.77
N ASN A 155 3.53 -24.36 -23.88
CA ASN A 155 4.86 -23.75 -24.03
C ASN A 155 5.01 -22.43 -23.27
N GLU A 156 3.93 -21.86 -22.74
CA GLU A 156 3.97 -20.67 -21.89
C GLU A 156 4.12 -21.02 -20.40
N LEU A 157 4.02 -22.29 -20.04
CA LEU A 157 4.15 -22.76 -18.66
C LEU A 157 5.62 -23.02 -18.27
N PRO A 158 5.99 -22.80 -16.99
CA PRO A 158 5.16 -22.23 -15.93
C PRO A 158 4.90 -20.73 -16.15
N GLU A 159 3.78 -20.26 -15.61
CA GLU A 159 3.38 -18.85 -15.62
C GLU A 159 4.47 -17.94 -15.02
N LYS A 160 4.46 -16.65 -15.39
CA LYS A 160 5.52 -15.72 -14.98
C LYS A 160 5.04 -14.83 -13.84
N ILE A 161 5.57 -15.05 -12.64
CA ILE A 161 5.38 -14.15 -11.50
C ILE A 161 6.19 -12.88 -11.74
N LEU A 162 5.53 -11.74 -11.75
CA LEU A 162 6.15 -10.41 -11.86
C LEU A 162 6.67 -9.92 -10.51
N GLY A 163 5.92 -10.21 -9.45
CA GLY A 163 6.25 -9.76 -8.11
C GLY A 163 5.27 -10.31 -7.09
N THR A 164 5.72 -10.37 -5.86
CA THR A 164 4.92 -10.83 -4.71
C THR A 164 5.10 -9.86 -3.56
N ILE A 165 4.06 -9.71 -2.75
CA ILE A 165 4.09 -8.84 -1.58
C ILE A 165 3.24 -9.45 -0.48
N ARG A 166 3.72 -9.35 0.77
CA ARG A 166 2.90 -9.49 1.97
C ARG A 166 2.77 -8.11 2.60
N PHE A 167 1.54 -7.69 2.87
CA PHE A 167 1.31 -6.61 3.82
C PHE A 167 0.58 -7.13 5.04
N ALA A 168 0.90 -6.54 6.18
CA ALA A 168 0.37 -6.91 7.47
C ALA A 168 -0.03 -5.64 8.21
N ASN A 169 -1.24 -5.65 8.76
CA ASN A 169 -1.74 -4.64 9.68
C ASN A 169 -1.52 -3.21 9.15
N LEU A 170 -1.87 -2.96 7.90
CA LEU A 170 -1.65 -1.65 7.29
C LEU A 170 -2.47 -0.61 8.04
N ASP A 171 -1.83 0.51 8.39
CA ASP A 171 -2.50 1.70 8.90
C ASP A 171 -2.74 2.68 7.75
N PRO A 172 -3.99 2.88 7.30
CA PRO A 172 -4.30 3.87 6.27
C PRO A 172 -3.88 5.29 6.64
N ALA A 173 -3.85 5.64 7.93
CA ALA A 173 -3.44 6.97 8.38
C ALA A 173 -1.94 7.23 8.17
N ALA A 174 -1.14 6.18 7.98
CA ALA A 174 0.28 6.29 7.66
C ALA A 174 0.54 6.51 6.15
N ALA A 175 -0.51 6.55 5.31
CA ALA A 175 -0.37 6.79 3.89
C ALA A 175 0.27 8.16 3.61
N SER A 176 1.27 8.18 2.72
CA SER A 176 1.89 9.41 2.26
C SER A 176 1.28 9.87 0.93
N ILE A 177 1.07 11.17 0.78
CA ILE A 177 0.74 11.76 -0.52
C ILE A 177 1.92 11.56 -1.46
N LEU A 178 1.68 10.86 -2.57
CA LEU A 178 2.66 10.69 -3.63
C LEU A 178 2.70 11.94 -4.51
N ASP A 179 3.90 12.34 -4.93
CA ASP A 179 4.16 13.46 -5.85
C ASP A 179 3.54 14.81 -5.43
N VAL A 180 4.05 15.36 -4.32
CA VAL A 180 3.90 16.79 -4.03
C VAL A 180 4.77 17.58 -5.03
N PRO A 181 4.22 18.50 -5.85
CA PRO A 181 5.03 19.38 -6.69
C PRO A 181 6.07 20.10 -5.84
N LEU A 182 7.31 20.25 -6.34
CA LEU A 182 8.40 20.91 -5.60
C LEU A 182 8.01 22.34 -5.14
N SER A 183 7.08 22.99 -5.83
CA SER A 183 6.52 24.31 -5.50
C SER A 183 5.56 24.34 -4.30
N SER A 184 5.11 23.17 -3.80
CA SER A 184 4.18 23.06 -2.68
C SER A 184 4.86 22.67 -1.36
N ARG A 185 6.17 22.35 -1.38
CA ARG A 185 6.94 21.99 -0.17
C ARG A 185 7.05 23.13 0.85
N ASP A 186 6.99 24.38 0.41
CA ASP A 186 7.00 25.55 1.32
C ASP A 186 5.63 25.92 1.91
N LYS A 187 4.53 25.28 1.45
CA LYS A 187 3.17 25.59 1.92
C LYS A 187 2.55 24.52 2.81
N MET A 188 3.11 23.31 2.85
CA MET A 188 2.72 22.27 3.82
C MET A 188 3.73 22.19 4.96
N ARG A 189 3.77 23.25 5.77
CA ARG A 189 4.03 23.07 7.20
C ARG A 189 2.75 22.49 7.79
N PRO A 190 2.78 21.34 8.51
CA PRO A 190 1.59 20.89 9.21
C PRO A 190 1.15 22.00 10.15
N ASN A 191 -0.10 22.46 9.97
CA ASN A 191 -0.68 23.48 10.82
C ASN A 191 -0.52 23.03 12.28
N LYS A 192 -0.03 23.97 13.10
CA LYS A 192 0.27 23.86 14.52
C LYS A 192 -1.00 23.63 15.36
N LEU A 193 -1.75 22.56 15.09
CA LEU A 193 -2.98 22.21 15.82
C LEU A 193 -2.82 21.01 16.76
N TRP A 194 -1.70 20.29 16.68
CA TRP A 194 -1.43 19.12 17.55
C TRP A 194 -0.42 19.38 18.67
N ARG A 195 0.18 20.59 18.74
CA ARG A 195 1.03 20.98 19.89
C ARG A 195 0.25 21.42 21.13
N SER A 196 -1.06 21.68 21.02
CA SER A 196 -1.89 22.07 22.17
C SER A 196 -2.45 20.91 22.99
N PHE A 197 -2.45 19.66 22.48
CA PHE A 197 -2.96 18.52 23.25
C PHE A 197 -1.87 17.77 24.03
N SER A 198 -0.58 17.94 23.69
CA SER A 198 0.53 17.33 24.43
C SER A 198 0.92 18.10 25.70
N ASN A 199 0.63 19.40 25.78
CA ASN A 199 0.92 20.22 26.96
C ASN A 199 -0.19 20.16 28.02
N LEU A 200 -1.30 19.46 27.78
CA LEU A 200 -2.39 19.33 28.74
C LEU A 200 -2.32 18.07 29.61
N LEU A 201 -1.38 17.16 29.34
CA LEU A 201 -1.32 15.88 30.03
C LEU A 201 -0.03 15.63 30.82
N HIS A 202 1.03 16.42 30.68
CA HIS A 202 2.28 16.23 31.44
C HIS A 202 2.93 17.58 31.82
N GLY A 203 2.82 17.94 33.11
CA GLY A 203 3.54 19.05 33.76
C GLY A 203 2.56 20.00 34.47
N GLY A 204 2.48 20.10 35.79
CA GLY A 204 3.39 19.67 36.84
C GLY A 204 3.44 20.77 37.91
N HIS A 205 2.89 20.45 39.09
CA HIS A 205 3.44 20.73 40.42
C HIS A 205 3.63 22.18 40.95
N ASN A 206 3.02 22.41 42.12
CA ASN A 206 3.50 23.12 43.33
C ASN A 206 3.99 24.58 43.24
N GLU A 207 3.26 25.50 43.90
CA GLU A 207 3.81 26.44 44.89
C GLU A 207 2.70 27.09 45.75
N SER A 208 3.10 27.68 46.87
CA SER A 208 2.44 27.66 48.17
C SER A 208 1.88 29.02 48.70
N VAL A 209 1.05 28.89 49.74
CA VAL A 209 0.72 29.83 50.85
C VAL A 209 -0.46 30.81 50.70
N ALA A 210 -1.53 30.57 51.47
CA ALA A 210 -2.12 31.52 52.43
C ALA A 210 -2.99 30.76 53.47
N ASN A 211 -2.69 30.97 54.75
CA ASN A 211 -3.49 30.56 55.92
C ASN A 211 -4.84 31.30 55.95
N VAL A 212 -5.93 30.64 56.39
CA VAL A 212 -6.91 31.14 57.39
C VAL A 212 -7.68 29.96 58.01
N GLU A 213 -7.52 29.84 59.33
CA GLU A 213 -8.40 29.39 60.43
C GLU A 213 -9.02 27.98 60.54
N GLU A 214 -9.01 27.57 61.80
CA GLU A 214 -9.48 26.36 62.48
C GLU A 214 -10.99 26.11 62.31
N ASP A 215 -11.39 24.83 62.26
CA ASP A 215 -12.43 24.38 63.21
C ASP A 215 -12.34 22.87 63.46
N GLU A 216 -12.46 22.50 64.72
CA GLU A 216 -12.43 21.15 65.27
C GLU A 216 -13.69 20.36 64.90
N ARG A 217 -13.58 19.09 64.49
CA ARG A 217 -14.30 17.99 65.15
C ARG A 217 -13.85 16.58 64.72
N SER A 218 -13.34 15.87 65.72
CA SER A 218 -13.35 14.42 65.95
C SER A 218 -14.31 13.55 65.12
N HIS A 219 -13.83 12.40 64.63
CA HIS A 219 -14.20 11.07 65.16
C HIS A 219 -13.38 9.94 64.50
N GLU A 220 -12.74 9.14 65.36
CA GLU A 220 -12.27 7.77 65.10
C GLU A 220 -13.45 6.88 64.65
N VAL A 221 -13.19 5.82 63.87
CA VAL A 221 -13.25 4.42 64.32
C VAL A 221 -12.71 3.47 63.23
N GLU A 222 -11.82 2.61 63.73
CA GLU A 222 -11.20 1.34 63.35
C GLU A 222 -11.70 0.47 62.18
N ASP A 223 -10.69 -0.26 61.68
CA ASP A 223 -10.64 -1.51 60.93
C ASP A 223 -11.76 -2.54 61.16
N PHE A 224 -12.13 -3.27 60.09
CA PHE A 224 -12.27 -4.72 60.21
C PHE A 224 -12.03 -5.49 58.90
N VAL A 225 -11.62 -6.72 59.09
CA VAL A 225 -10.93 -7.67 58.22
C VAL A 225 -11.90 -8.75 57.66
N HIS A 226 -11.48 -9.38 56.55
CA HIS A 226 -11.72 -10.78 56.12
C HIS A 226 -12.86 -11.23 55.18
N SER A 227 -12.40 -11.83 54.06
CA SER A 227 -12.75 -13.14 53.45
C SER A 227 -14.21 -13.61 53.41
N HIS A 228 -14.75 -13.83 52.20
CA HIS A 228 -14.78 -15.11 51.46
C HIS A 228 -15.23 -14.86 50.02
#